data_AF-A0A073I0Y4-F1
#
_entry.id   AF-A0A073I0Y4-F1
#
_cell.length_a   1.000
_cell.length_b   1.000
_cell.length_c   1.000
_cell.angle_alpha   90.00
_cell.angle_beta   90.00
_cell.angle_gamma   90.00
#
_symmetry.space_group_name_H-M   'P 1'
#
loop_
_entity.id
_entity.type
_entity.pdbx_description
1 polymer ?
#
loop_
_entity_poly.entity_id
_entity_poly.type
_entity_poly.pdbx_seq_one_letter_code
_entity_poly.pdbx_strand_id
1 'polypeptide(L)'
;MVLKMNKKISEANIKYMEMKQQLKQKSQQKSNERQIIVFAIKTEEERQMHSQVEEAVSKKTSRFSHALIFRSTTDDNIVQQYLSIHVKQNGIGLTKNYFSKQDYLGYKALKSLPLSFTQIGQVMLKKLYEMNGSLTLDCGDMQNFQEFLAFAKVQTKSEEIKSQSSRSSSQSQRRISDQYKELVRSQQVSTVEDMYRMYQDDSEMCDQIVKNHKLLFTYQGYEQKLQSKTEPQQTKFQSLYSFLQRFDTQSQNFIRLDQSQLMKMLYFDVVDKLYRVIFRKCPDKVNVIWFFGEPNTGKTTLAKHIRKIFITEDFRILNRSFCMDSSTSQQQPQLVVIDEIKRDIFYDIDKIDDLKRFFEGEGFPVNLKQKAPVVRFQKCQKLAISNQFPFSQMSSLDKKSFETRMLTAEFTEEMMREDEKFPFGEVELALYFRQRLINDGDAELMLDEETVIDSTQVGANDIQPKKKK
;
A
#
# COMPACT_ATOMS: atom_id res chain seq x y z
N MET A 1 31.81 31.46 -10.23
CA MET A 1 30.58 30.91 -9.59
C MET A 1 30.42 29.41 -9.84
N VAL A 2 30.47 28.95 -11.10
CA VAL A 2 30.40 27.51 -11.49
C VAL A 2 31.44 26.60 -10.79
N LEU A 3 32.68 27.07 -10.61
CA LEU A 3 33.73 26.32 -9.91
C LEU A 3 33.46 26.10 -8.41
N LYS A 4 32.80 27.05 -7.73
CA LYS A 4 32.40 26.90 -6.32
C LYS A 4 31.22 25.94 -6.17
N MET A 5 30.33 25.90 -7.17
CA MET A 5 29.17 25.00 -7.23
C MET A 5 29.60 23.54 -7.46
N ASN A 6 30.50 23.27 -8.41
CA ASN A 6 31.04 21.93 -8.64
C ASN A 6 31.82 21.39 -7.42
N LYS A 7 32.49 22.27 -6.68
CA LYS A 7 33.19 21.91 -5.45
C LYS A 7 32.23 21.46 -4.34
N LYS A 8 31.13 22.19 -4.12
CA LYS A 8 30.12 21.82 -3.11
C LYS A 8 29.39 20.51 -3.44
N ILE A 9 29.09 20.26 -4.72
CA ILE A 9 28.47 19.01 -5.18
C ILE A 9 29.42 17.81 -4.99
N SER A 10 30.71 18.01 -5.29
CA SER A 10 31.74 17.01 -5.05
C SER A 10 31.88 16.67 -3.56
N GLU A 11 31.92 17.68 -2.69
CA GLU A 11 32.00 17.51 -1.23
C GLU A 11 30.78 16.78 -0.64
N ALA A 12 29.58 17.06 -1.16
CA ALA A 12 28.35 16.36 -0.76
C ALA A 12 28.36 14.86 -1.18
N ASN A 13 28.85 14.56 -2.39
CA ASN A 13 28.98 13.19 -2.87
C ASN A 13 30.01 12.37 -2.08
N ILE A 14 31.10 13.00 -1.65
CA ILE A 14 32.12 12.36 -0.79
C ILE A 14 31.51 12.01 0.57
N LYS A 15 30.85 12.96 1.24
CA LYS A 15 30.16 12.71 2.53
C LYS A 15 29.10 11.61 2.43
N TYR A 16 28.36 11.55 1.32
CA TYR A 16 27.37 10.50 1.10
C TYR A 16 27.99 9.10 1.00
N MET A 17 29.14 8.99 0.32
CA MET A 17 29.85 7.71 0.17
C MET A 17 30.48 7.24 1.49
N GLU A 18 31.01 8.15 2.29
CA GLU A 18 31.53 7.86 3.65
C GLU A 18 30.42 7.36 4.58
N MET A 19 29.25 8.02 4.58
CA MET A 19 28.09 7.59 5.36
C MET A 19 27.58 6.20 4.93
N LYS A 20 27.60 5.91 3.62
CA LYS A 20 27.22 4.60 3.07
C LYS A 20 28.20 3.49 3.49
N GLN A 21 29.49 3.79 3.58
CA GLN A 21 30.50 2.87 4.11
C GLN A 21 30.34 2.63 5.61
N GLN A 22 30.09 3.67 6.40
CA GLN A 22 29.81 3.53 7.84
C GLN A 22 28.53 2.71 8.11
N LEU A 23 27.49 2.88 7.29
CA LEU A 23 26.27 2.06 7.37
C LEU A 23 26.52 0.59 6.98
N LYS A 24 27.39 0.34 5.99
CA LYS A 24 27.84 -1.03 5.65
C LYS A 24 28.63 -1.66 6.80
N GLN A 25 29.54 -0.93 7.43
CA GLN A 25 30.30 -1.42 8.58
C GLN A 25 29.39 -1.67 9.79
N LYS A 26 28.43 -0.80 10.07
CA LYS A 26 27.39 -1.04 11.10
C LYS A 26 26.49 -2.23 10.78
N SER A 27 26.25 -2.53 9.50
CA SER A 27 25.50 -3.73 9.10
C SER A 27 26.30 -5.04 9.25
N GLN A 28 27.63 -4.97 9.17
CA GLN A 28 28.55 -6.10 9.39
C GLN A 28 28.83 -6.37 10.88
N GLN A 29 28.59 -5.40 11.77
CA GLN A 29 28.70 -5.56 13.23
C GLN A 29 27.47 -6.17 13.92
N LYS A 30 26.45 -6.63 13.18
CA LYS A 30 25.33 -7.40 13.76
C LYS A 30 25.72 -8.88 14.00
N SER A 31 26.69 -9.10 14.88
CA SER A 31 27.01 -10.44 15.39
C SER A 31 26.34 -10.65 16.76
N ASN A 32 25.54 -11.72 16.89
CA ASN A 32 24.98 -12.32 18.12
C ASN A 32 23.69 -11.73 18.74
N GLU A 33 22.64 -11.45 17.97
CA GLU A 33 21.30 -11.17 18.53
C GLU A 33 20.49 -12.47 18.76
N ARG A 34 20.49 -13.02 19.99
CA ARG A 34 19.51 -14.05 20.43
C ARG A 34 18.09 -13.56 20.08
N GLN A 35 17.24 -14.42 19.50
CA GLN A 35 15.84 -14.04 19.27
C GLN A 35 15.06 -14.20 20.58
N ILE A 36 14.43 -13.11 21.02
CA ILE A 36 13.66 -13.04 22.26
C ILE A 36 12.19 -12.88 21.90
N ILE A 37 11.34 -13.73 22.47
CA ILE A 37 9.89 -13.71 22.26
C ILE A 37 9.24 -13.54 23.63
N VAL A 38 8.40 -12.52 23.78
CA VAL A 38 7.78 -12.17 25.06
C VAL A 38 6.26 -12.32 25.00
N PHE A 39 5.68 -12.86 26.06
CA PHE A 39 4.26 -13.04 26.26
C PHE A 39 3.82 -12.36 27.55
N ALA A 40 2.65 -11.74 27.55
CA ALA A 40 1.94 -11.43 28.77
C ALA A 40 1.29 -12.72 29.27
N ILE A 41 1.48 -13.04 30.55
CA ILE A 41 0.92 -14.25 31.17
C ILE A 41 0.10 -13.90 32.41
N LYS A 42 -0.71 -14.85 32.86
CA LYS A 42 -1.33 -14.85 34.20
C LYS A 42 -1.13 -16.22 34.82
N THR A 43 -0.45 -16.29 35.95
CA THR A 43 -0.25 -17.53 36.71
C THR A 43 -0.07 -17.24 38.19
N GLU A 44 -0.60 -18.12 39.03
CA GLU A 44 -0.46 -18.07 40.50
C GLU A 44 0.69 -18.98 41.00
N GLU A 45 1.29 -19.79 40.11
CA GLU A 45 2.33 -20.78 40.44
C GLU A 45 3.57 -20.59 39.54
N GLU A 46 4.29 -19.48 39.68
CA GLU A 46 5.33 -19.06 38.71
C GLU A 46 6.45 -20.10 38.56
N ARG A 47 6.91 -20.73 39.65
CA ARG A 47 8.02 -21.70 39.63
C ARG A 47 7.66 -23.00 38.93
N GLN A 48 6.46 -23.51 39.22
CA GLN A 48 5.94 -24.71 38.58
C GLN A 48 5.69 -24.45 37.09
N MET A 49 5.13 -23.29 36.77
CA MET A 49 4.89 -22.88 35.39
C MET A 49 6.19 -22.70 34.61
N HIS A 50 7.20 -22.05 35.19
CA HIS A 50 8.52 -21.89 34.58
C HIS A 50 9.13 -23.23 34.21
N SER A 51 9.15 -24.18 35.15
CA SER A 51 9.70 -25.53 34.92
C SER A 51 8.96 -26.28 33.81
N GLN A 52 7.61 -26.21 33.80
CA GLN A 52 6.79 -26.82 32.76
C GLN A 52 7.03 -26.19 31.38
N VAL A 53 7.23 -24.87 31.31
CA VAL A 53 7.56 -24.17 30.06
C VAL A 53 8.94 -24.61 29.55
N GLU A 54 9.96 -24.66 30.40
CA GLU A 54 11.29 -25.09 29.98
C GLU A 54 11.27 -26.54 29.47
N GLU A 55 10.58 -27.43 30.16
CA GLU A 55 10.43 -28.83 29.74
C GLU A 55 9.64 -28.96 28.43
N ALA A 56 8.48 -28.31 28.32
CA ALA A 56 7.63 -28.41 27.14
C ALA A 56 8.29 -27.82 25.89
N VAL A 57 8.98 -26.67 26.03
CA VAL A 57 9.61 -26.00 24.90
C VAL A 57 10.91 -26.69 24.50
N SER A 58 11.74 -27.12 25.46
CA SER A 58 12.98 -27.86 25.16
C SER A 58 12.72 -29.18 24.44
N LYS A 59 11.65 -29.91 24.80
CA LYS A 59 11.21 -31.13 24.11
C LYS A 59 10.78 -30.89 22.66
N LYS A 60 10.31 -29.69 22.32
CA LYS A 60 9.80 -29.36 20.98
C LYS A 60 10.82 -28.67 20.10
N THR A 61 11.88 -28.10 20.69
CA THR A 61 12.98 -27.53 19.90
C THR A 61 14.31 -27.57 20.65
N SER A 62 15.32 -28.19 20.02
CA SER A 62 16.71 -28.16 20.48
C SER A 62 17.36 -26.77 20.45
N ARG A 63 16.65 -25.80 19.84
CA ARG A 63 17.08 -24.39 19.73
C ARG A 63 16.66 -23.55 20.94
N PHE A 64 15.85 -24.11 21.83
CA PHE A 64 15.52 -23.47 23.10
C PHE A 64 16.82 -23.19 23.87
N SER A 65 16.93 -21.98 24.40
CA SER A 65 18.04 -21.62 25.29
C SER A 65 17.59 -21.67 26.73
N HIS A 66 16.63 -20.83 27.09
CA HIS A 66 16.11 -20.67 28.43
C HIS A 66 14.80 -19.87 28.38
N ALA A 67 14.05 -19.90 29.46
CA ALA A 67 12.89 -19.03 29.67
C ALA A 67 13.05 -18.20 30.95
N LEU A 68 12.44 -17.01 30.99
CA LEU A 68 12.39 -16.18 32.19
C LEU A 68 10.95 -15.75 32.43
N ILE A 69 10.51 -15.78 33.68
CA ILE A 69 9.27 -15.15 34.14
C ILE A 69 9.64 -13.93 34.99
N PHE A 70 9.11 -12.78 34.62
CA PHE A 70 9.37 -11.53 35.31
C PHE A 70 8.11 -10.67 35.33
N ARG A 71 8.03 -9.74 36.27
CA ARG A 71 6.93 -8.79 36.40
C ARG A 71 7.37 -7.37 36.17
N SER A 72 6.46 -6.55 35.67
CA SER A 72 6.59 -5.10 35.64
C SER A 72 5.71 -4.51 36.72
N THR A 73 6.26 -3.61 37.52
CA THR A 73 5.49 -2.73 38.40
C THR A 73 5.38 -1.36 37.74
N THR A 74 4.15 -0.87 37.56
CA THR A 74 3.85 0.48 37.06
C THR A 74 3.55 1.42 38.24
N ASP A 75 3.65 2.74 38.05
CA ASP A 75 3.33 3.74 39.07
C ASP A 75 1.90 3.61 39.62
N ASP A 76 0.99 3.00 38.84
CA ASP A 76 -0.40 2.70 39.22
C ASP A 76 -0.57 1.40 40.04
N ASN A 77 0.54 0.80 40.54
CA ASN A 77 0.56 -0.50 41.24
C ASN A 77 -0.02 -1.69 40.45
N ILE A 78 -0.22 -1.53 39.13
CA ILE A 78 -0.64 -2.65 38.27
C ILE A 78 0.58 -3.53 38.04
N VAL A 79 0.53 -4.75 38.57
CA VAL A 79 1.54 -5.79 38.38
C VAL A 79 1.15 -6.66 37.18
N GLN A 80 1.97 -6.63 36.13
CA GLN A 80 1.80 -7.49 34.95
C GLN A 80 2.96 -8.48 34.85
N GLN A 81 2.64 -9.77 34.76
CA GLN A 81 3.61 -10.85 34.55
C GLN A 81 3.90 -11.06 33.06
N TYR A 82 5.14 -11.42 32.77
CA TYR A 82 5.65 -11.71 31.44
C TYR A 82 6.47 -13.00 31.42
N LEU A 83 6.34 -13.75 30.33
CA LEU A 83 7.19 -14.88 29.98
C LEU A 83 8.06 -14.48 28.79
N SER A 84 9.38 -14.55 28.92
CA SER A 84 10.30 -14.47 27.78
C SER A 84 10.90 -15.83 27.44
N ILE A 85 10.91 -16.15 26.16
CA ILE A 85 11.51 -17.35 25.59
C ILE A 85 12.67 -16.93 24.70
N HIS A 86 13.85 -17.48 24.97
CA HIS A 86 15.08 -17.15 24.24
C HIS A 86 15.52 -18.34 23.40
N VAL A 87 15.84 -18.10 22.12
CA VAL A 87 16.27 -19.14 21.18
C VAL A 87 17.64 -18.87 20.56
N LYS A 88 18.41 -19.93 20.31
CA LYS A 88 19.78 -19.90 19.77
C LYS A 88 19.78 -19.52 18.27
N GLN A 89 20.71 -18.64 17.85
CA GLN A 89 20.73 -18.01 16.50
C GLN A 89 21.02 -18.94 15.32
N ASN A 90 21.70 -20.08 15.49
CA ASN A 90 22.21 -20.91 14.36
C ASN A 90 21.10 -21.69 13.61
N GLY A 91 19.84 -21.33 13.82
CA GLY A 91 18.70 -22.02 13.26
C GLY A 91 17.98 -21.22 12.18
N ILE A 92 18.33 -21.43 10.92
CA ILE A 92 17.47 -21.08 9.78
C ILE A 92 16.06 -21.69 10.06
N GLY A 93 15.00 -20.88 10.01
CA GLY A 93 13.61 -21.37 9.96
C GLY A 93 12.67 -21.15 11.15
N LEU A 94 13.12 -20.61 12.30
CA LEU A 94 12.17 -20.16 13.34
C LEU A 94 11.70 -18.73 13.02
N THR A 95 10.48 -18.62 12.50
CA THR A 95 9.86 -17.31 12.25
C THR A 95 9.32 -16.73 13.56
N LYS A 96 9.11 -15.40 13.62
CA LYS A 96 8.45 -14.71 14.76
C LYS A 96 7.09 -15.33 15.17
N ASN A 97 6.51 -16.15 14.30
CA ASN A 97 5.20 -16.76 14.47
C ASN A 97 5.23 -18.16 15.09
N TYR A 98 6.41 -18.75 15.33
CA TYR A 98 6.54 -20.14 15.76
C TYR A 98 5.83 -20.45 17.09
N PHE A 99 5.71 -19.45 17.97
CA PHE A 99 5.01 -19.58 19.25
C PHE A 99 3.64 -18.87 19.28
N SER A 100 3.15 -18.35 18.16
CA SER A 100 1.89 -17.59 18.11
C SER A 100 0.88 -18.02 17.06
N LYS A 101 1.29 -18.77 16.04
CA LYS A 101 0.37 -19.35 15.05
C LYS A 101 0.04 -20.81 15.40
N GLN A 102 -1.24 -21.16 15.26
CA GLN A 102 -1.80 -22.45 15.71
C GLN A 102 -1.12 -23.68 15.11
N ASP A 103 -0.62 -23.57 13.89
CA ASP A 103 -0.03 -24.69 13.16
C ASP A 103 1.37 -25.08 13.68
N TYR A 104 2.04 -24.20 14.43
CA TYR A 104 3.42 -24.40 14.83
C TYR A 104 3.56 -25.16 16.15
N LEU A 105 4.62 -25.98 16.24
CA LEU A 105 4.92 -26.82 17.39
C LEU A 105 5.17 -26.00 18.67
N GLY A 106 5.75 -24.80 18.56
CA GLY A 106 5.96 -23.91 19.71
C GLY A 106 4.67 -23.42 20.33
N TYR A 107 3.70 -23.00 19.50
CA TYR A 107 2.38 -22.61 19.98
C TYR A 107 1.64 -23.80 20.62
N LYS A 108 1.70 -24.99 20.00
CA LYS A 108 1.12 -26.21 20.56
C LYS A 108 1.73 -26.59 21.92
N ALA A 109 3.04 -26.38 22.09
CA ALA A 109 3.75 -26.61 23.35
C ALA A 109 3.25 -25.70 24.47
N LEU A 110 3.07 -24.40 24.19
CA LEU A 110 2.56 -23.45 25.17
C LEU A 110 1.08 -23.68 25.47
N LYS A 111 0.27 -24.04 24.47
CA LYS A 111 -1.16 -24.30 24.63
C LYS A 111 -1.47 -25.59 25.40
N SER A 112 -0.53 -26.55 25.45
CA SER A 112 -0.67 -27.75 26.28
C SER A 112 -0.42 -27.51 27.77
N LEU A 113 0.05 -26.33 28.15
CA LEU A 113 0.27 -25.95 29.55
C LEU A 113 -0.97 -25.26 30.12
N PRO A 114 -1.21 -25.33 31.45
CA PRO A 114 -2.28 -24.59 32.12
C PRO A 114 -1.92 -23.10 32.26
N LEU A 115 -1.58 -22.45 31.14
CA LEU A 115 -1.08 -21.08 31.06
C LEU A 115 -1.94 -20.25 30.11
N SER A 116 -2.47 -19.14 30.62
CA SER A 116 -3.01 -18.10 29.74
C SER A 116 -1.88 -17.19 29.26
N PHE A 117 -1.67 -17.13 27.95
CA PHE A 117 -0.61 -16.31 27.35
C PHE A 117 -1.12 -15.50 26.16
N THR A 118 -0.63 -14.26 26.04
CA THR A 118 -0.86 -13.41 24.87
C THR A 118 0.47 -12.87 24.39
N GLN A 119 0.81 -13.07 23.11
CA GLN A 119 2.03 -12.51 22.54
C GLN A 119 1.93 -10.97 22.56
N ILE A 120 2.91 -10.31 23.17
CA ILE A 120 2.91 -8.84 23.17
C ILE A 120 3.39 -8.31 21.81
N GLY A 121 2.62 -7.39 21.25
CA GLY A 121 2.95 -6.72 19.99
C GLY A 121 4.15 -5.78 20.14
N GLN A 122 4.71 -5.32 19.02
CA GLN A 122 5.91 -4.46 19.01
C GLN A 122 5.75 -3.19 19.86
N VAL A 123 4.55 -2.59 19.89
CA VAL A 123 4.27 -1.38 20.67
C VAL A 123 4.34 -1.64 22.18
N MET A 124 3.75 -2.74 22.66
CA MET A 124 3.83 -3.11 24.08
C MET A 124 5.23 -3.57 24.47
N LEU A 125 5.92 -4.29 23.58
CA LEU A 125 7.31 -4.69 23.81
C LEU A 125 8.25 -3.48 23.95
N LYS A 126 8.02 -2.40 23.18
CA LYS A 126 8.74 -1.14 23.32
C LYS A 126 8.52 -0.50 24.69
N LYS A 127 7.25 -0.35 25.10
CA LYS A 127 6.90 0.16 26.43
C LYS A 127 7.56 -0.67 27.54
N LEU A 128 7.58 -1.99 27.40
CA LEU A 128 8.25 -2.88 28.36
C LEU A 128 9.76 -2.61 28.45
N TYR A 129 10.43 -2.32 27.33
CA TYR A 129 11.85 -1.97 27.33
C TYR A 129 12.15 -0.59 27.92
N GLU A 130 11.22 0.36 27.75
CA GLU A 130 11.29 1.69 28.39
C GLU A 130 11.15 1.57 29.91
N MET A 131 10.37 0.58 30.38
CA MET A 131 10.18 0.25 31.80
C MET A 131 11.29 -0.62 32.41
N ASN A 132 12.47 -0.74 31.78
CA ASN A 132 13.53 -1.66 32.23
C ASN A 132 13.98 -1.47 33.70
N GLY A 133 13.76 -0.29 34.29
CA GLY A 133 14.07 0.01 35.69
C GLY A 133 13.05 -0.53 36.70
N SER A 134 11.87 -0.97 36.25
CA SER A 134 10.79 -1.47 37.10
C SER A 134 10.43 -2.95 36.84
N LEU A 135 11.33 -3.68 36.17
CA LEU A 135 11.21 -5.11 35.91
C LEU A 135 11.90 -5.92 37.00
N THR A 136 11.17 -6.88 37.57
CA THR A 136 11.67 -7.79 38.62
C THR A 136 11.58 -9.22 38.14
N LEU A 137 12.68 -9.97 38.24
CA LEU A 137 12.71 -11.40 37.91
C LEU A 137 11.97 -12.20 38.99
N ASP A 138 11.03 -13.04 38.56
CA ASP A 138 10.31 -13.95 39.44
C ASP A 138 10.85 -15.37 39.35
N CYS A 139 11.13 -15.86 38.13
CA CYS A 139 11.71 -17.20 37.89
C CYS A 139 12.68 -17.19 36.70
N GLY A 140 13.76 -17.96 36.81
CA GLY A 140 14.79 -18.09 35.80
C GLY A 140 16.17 -17.64 36.28
N ASP A 141 17.13 -17.61 35.37
CA ASP A 141 18.51 -17.28 35.68
C ASP A 141 18.76 -15.76 35.70
N MET A 142 19.35 -15.27 36.79
CA MET A 142 19.61 -13.84 36.99
C MET A 142 20.61 -13.29 35.97
N GLN A 143 21.60 -14.08 35.55
CA GLN A 143 22.58 -13.65 34.56
C GLN A 143 21.90 -13.42 33.19
N ASN A 144 21.07 -14.35 32.75
CA ASN A 144 20.27 -14.21 31.53
C ASN A 144 19.23 -13.08 31.64
N PHE A 145 18.69 -12.81 32.83
CA PHE A 145 17.83 -11.65 33.04
C PHE A 145 18.57 -10.32 32.91
N GLN A 146 19.79 -10.22 33.43
CA GLN A 146 20.64 -9.05 33.23
C GLN A 146 21.01 -8.86 31.75
N GLU A 147 21.26 -9.94 31.00
CA GLU A 147 21.44 -9.89 29.55
C GLU A 147 20.19 -9.36 28.84
N PHE A 148 18.99 -9.80 29.25
CA PHE A 148 17.73 -9.29 28.73
C PHE A 148 17.56 -7.78 29.01
N LEU A 149 17.87 -7.31 30.22
CA LEU A 149 17.80 -5.88 30.56
C LEU A 149 18.83 -5.06 29.78
N ALA A 150 20.05 -5.57 29.60
CA ALA A 150 21.07 -4.93 28.78
C ALA A 150 20.64 -4.83 27.31
N PHE A 151 20.03 -5.88 26.77
CA PHE A 151 19.43 -5.88 25.44
C PHE A 151 18.30 -4.83 25.34
N ALA A 152 17.39 -4.79 26.31
CA ALA A 152 16.30 -3.81 26.35
C ALA A 152 16.82 -2.36 26.37
N LYS A 153 17.91 -2.09 27.12
CA LYS A 153 18.60 -0.79 27.18
C LYS A 153 19.26 -0.41 25.86
N VAL A 154 19.84 -1.36 25.14
CA VAL A 154 20.43 -1.13 23.81
C VAL A 154 19.33 -0.85 22.77
N GLN A 155 18.21 -1.57 22.83
CA GLN A 155 17.07 -1.34 21.95
C GLN A 155 16.48 0.07 22.16
N THR A 156 16.24 0.47 23.40
CA THR A 156 15.76 1.84 23.76
C THR A 156 16.75 2.92 23.31
N LYS A 157 18.05 2.80 23.59
CA LYS A 157 19.06 3.79 23.13
C LYS A 157 19.17 3.86 21.60
N SER A 158 19.10 2.72 20.91
CA SER A 158 19.11 2.70 19.44
C SER A 158 17.85 3.36 18.84
N GLU A 159 16.74 3.33 19.58
CA GLU A 159 15.48 3.95 19.20
C GLU A 159 15.39 5.41 19.60
N GLU A 160 16.01 5.86 20.70
CA GLU A 160 16.18 7.28 21.05
C GLU A 160 17.04 8.02 20.03
N ILE A 161 18.14 7.40 19.59
CA ILE A 161 18.97 7.94 18.50
C ILE A 161 18.19 7.96 17.17
N LYS A 162 17.27 7.02 16.95
CA LYS A 162 16.35 7.03 15.80
C LYS A 162 15.17 7.99 15.99
N SER A 163 14.72 8.30 17.19
CA SER A 163 13.54 9.15 17.47
C SER A 163 13.91 10.63 17.55
N GLN A 164 15.10 10.96 18.06
CA GLN A 164 15.68 12.31 17.97
C GLN A 164 16.10 12.67 16.54
N SER A 165 16.57 11.71 15.75
CA SER A 165 16.84 11.93 14.32
C SER A 165 15.56 11.88 13.46
N SER A 166 14.53 11.11 13.80
CA SER A 166 13.30 11.00 12.98
C SER A 166 12.23 12.06 13.28
N ARG A 167 12.11 12.63 14.49
CA ARG A 167 11.10 13.68 14.73
C ARG A 167 11.46 15.03 14.10
N SER A 168 12.74 15.40 14.09
CA SER A 168 13.24 16.60 13.40
C SER A 168 13.41 16.39 11.89
N SER A 169 13.85 15.19 11.44
CA SER A 169 14.00 14.90 10.01
C SER A 169 12.69 14.59 9.29
N SER A 170 11.68 13.95 9.91
CA SER A 170 10.41 13.65 9.23
C SER A 170 9.53 14.89 9.04
N GLN A 171 9.51 15.81 10.01
CA GLN A 171 8.81 17.09 9.83
C GLN A 171 9.50 17.98 8.81
N SER A 172 10.84 18.09 8.83
CA SER A 172 11.57 18.85 7.80
C SER A 172 11.51 18.18 6.43
N GLN A 173 11.53 16.84 6.35
CA GLN A 173 11.29 16.07 5.12
C GLN A 173 9.91 16.30 4.54
N ARG A 174 8.87 16.23 5.37
CA ARG A 174 7.49 16.52 4.94
C ARG A 174 7.38 17.96 4.46
N ARG A 175 7.84 18.93 5.26
CA ARG A 175 7.81 20.36 4.89
C ARG A 175 8.50 20.64 3.56
N ILE A 176 9.74 20.19 3.36
CA ILE A 176 10.48 20.46 2.12
C ILE A 176 9.87 19.73 0.91
N SER A 177 9.35 18.52 1.13
CA SER A 177 8.66 17.75 0.09
C SER A 177 7.34 18.42 -0.31
N ASP A 178 6.55 18.89 0.65
CA ASP A 178 5.26 19.52 0.38
C ASP A 178 5.45 20.89 -0.25
N GLN A 179 6.46 21.64 0.18
CA GLN A 179 6.87 22.89 -0.46
C GLN A 179 7.36 22.67 -1.89
N TYR A 180 8.16 21.63 -2.15
CA TYR A 180 8.56 21.28 -3.52
C TYR A 180 7.34 20.92 -4.38
N LYS A 181 6.40 20.11 -3.87
CA LYS A 181 5.16 19.78 -4.60
C LYS A 181 4.32 21.04 -4.90
N GLU A 182 4.22 21.96 -3.94
CA GLU A 182 3.47 23.21 -4.12
C GLU A 182 4.12 24.10 -5.19
N LEU A 183 5.44 24.28 -5.15
CA LEU A 183 6.19 25.06 -6.14
C LEU A 183 6.11 24.45 -7.54
N VAL A 184 6.09 23.12 -7.66
CA VAL A 184 5.87 22.43 -8.94
C VAL A 184 4.43 22.66 -9.44
N ARG A 185 3.43 22.57 -8.56
CA ARG A 185 2.01 22.82 -8.90
C ARG A 185 1.77 24.26 -9.35
N SER A 186 2.43 25.22 -8.73
CA SER A 186 2.38 26.64 -9.10
C SER A 186 3.27 27.00 -10.29
N GLN A 187 3.93 26.00 -10.90
CA GLN A 187 4.85 26.15 -12.04
C GLN A 187 6.06 27.06 -11.77
N GLN A 188 6.39 27.30 -10.50
CA GLN A 188 7.53 28.13 -10.10
C GLN A 188 8.85 27.36 -10.16
N VAL A 189 8.81 26.03 -10.05
CA VAL A 189 9.98 25.15 -10.22
C VAL A 189 9.60 23.91 -11.04
N SER A 190 10.53 23.39 -11.83
CA SER A 190 10.35 22.15 -12.62
C SER A 190 11.31 21.03 -12.22
N THR A 191 12.38 21.39 -11.50
CA THR A 191 13.42 20.50 -11.01
C THR A 191 13.81 20.82 -9.57
N VAL A 192 14.44 19.87 -8.89
CA VAL A 192 15.07 20.10 -7.58
C VAL A 192 16.17 21.16 -7.69
N GLU A 193 16.82 21.27 -8.85
CA GLU A 193 17.83 22.30 -9.13
C GLU A 193 17.23 23.71 -9.20
N ASP A 194 16.01 23.84 -9.73
CA ASP A 194 15.28 25.12 -9.73
C ASP A 194 14.93 25.54 -8.30
N MET A 195 14.49 24.58 -7.47
CA MET A 195 14.24 24.85 -6.04
C MET A 195 15.52 25.28 -5.32
N TYR A 196 16.68 24.67 -5.62
CA TYR A 196 17.96 25.14 -5.09
C TYR A 196 18.31 26.56 -5.52
N ARG A 197 18.09 26.91 -6.79
CA ARG A 197 18.37 28.25 -7.30
C ARG A 197 17.47 29.29 -6.66
N MET A 198 16.20 28.95 -6.45
CA MET A 198 15.21 29.80 -5.80
C MET A 198 15.60 30.13 -4.34
N TYR A 199 16.16 29.17 -3.61
CA TYR A 199 16.56 29.34 -2.20
C TYR A 199 18.07 29.44 -1.99
N GLN A 200 18.85 29.83 -3.02
CA GLN A 200 20.32 29.82 -2.96
C GLN A 200 20.91 30.73 -1.87
N ASP A 201 20.18 31.77 -1.48
CA ASP A 201 20.57 32.75 -0.46
C ASP A 201 20.07 32.38 0.94
N ASP A 202 19.26 31.32 1.07
CA ASP A 202 18.81 30.74 2.34
C ASP A 202 19.61 29.47 2.64
N SER A 203 20.63 29.63 3.50
CA SER A 203 21.53 28.54 3.88
C SER A 203 20.80 27.39 4.58
N GLU A 204 19.73 27.67 5.32
CA GLU A 204 18.99 26.65 6.06
C GLU A 204 18.13 25.82 5.10
N MET A 205 17.41 26.49 4.19
CA MET A 205 16.64 25.80 3.15
C MET A 205 17.54 25.01 2.20
N CYS A 206 18.68 25.56 1.78
CA CYS A 206 19.65 24.82 0.97
C CYS A 206 20.10 23.52 1.67
N ASP A 207 20.43 23.57 2.95
CA ASP A 207 20.81 22.38 3.71
C ASP A 207 19.66 21.35 3.80
N GLN A 208 18.41 21.80 3.90
CA GLN A 208 17.23 20.93 3.88
C GLN A 208 17.02 20.28 2.51
N ILE A 209 17.23 21.01 1.41
CA ILE A 209 17.15 20.46 0.05
C ILE A 209 18.28 19.43 -0.15
N VAL A 210 19.50 19.67 0.37
CA VAL A 210 20.64 18.72 0.29
C VAL A 210 20.31 17.43 1.03
N LYS A 211 19.88 17.55 2.29
CA LYS A 211 19.55 16.40 3.12
C LYS A 211 18.45 15.53 2.51
N ASN A 212 17.54 16.14 1.74
CA ASN A 212 16.36 15.48 1.17
C ASN A 212 16.42 15.29 -0.35
N HIS A 213 17.57 15.55 -0.96
CA HIS A 213 17.73 15.55 -2.42
C HIS A 213 17.23 14.27 -3.08
N LYS A 214 17.51 13.10 -2.50
CA LYS A 214 17.06 11.81 -3.03
C LYS A 214 15.52 11.69 -3.06
N LEU A 215 14.84 12.19 -2.03
CA LEU A 215 13.38 12.19 -1.95
C LEU A 215 12.79 13.13 -3.00
N LEU A 216 13.31 14.37 -3.05
CA LEU A 216 12.87 15.39 -3.99
C LEU A 216 13.12 14.98 -5.45
N PHE A 217 14.27 14.35 -5.74
CA PHE A 217 14.59 13.85 -7.07
C PHE A 217 13.69 12.69 -7.49
N THR A 218 13.25 11.87 -6.52
CA THR A 218 12.23 10.84 -6.75
C THR A 218 10.90 11.50 -7.12
N TYR A 219 10.49 12.57 -6.43
CA TYR A 219 9.30 13.36 -6.77
C TYR A 219 9.41 14.05 -8.13
N GLN A 220 10.54 14.67 -8.44
CA GLN A 220 10.81 15.23 -9.76
C GLN A 220 10.64 14.18 -10.85
N GLY A 221 11.18 12.97 -10.64
CA GLY A 221 11.01 11.85 -11.57
C GLY A 221 9.55 11.43 -11.77
N TYR A 222 8.68 11.63 -10.77
CA TYR A 222 7.23 11.41 -10.91
C TYR A 222 6.58 12.52 -11.75
N GLU A 223 6.80 13.78 -11.40
CA GLU A 223 6.17 14.95 -12.03
C GLU A 223 6.62 15.14 -13.50
N GLN A 224 7.89 14.87 -13.81
CA GLN A 224 8.38 14.93 -15.19
C GLN A 224 7.82 13.82 -16.08
N LYS A 225 7.49 12.65 -15.50
CA LYS A 225 6.88 11.53 -16.24
C LYS A 225 5.35 11.61 -16.31
N LEU A 226 4.72 12.41 -15.46
CA LEU A 226 3.32 12.83 -15.61
C LEU A 226 3.09 13.61 -16.91
N GLN A 227 4.14 14.24 -17.45
CA GLN A 227 4.08 15.03 -18.70
C GLN A 227 4.42 14.24 -19.98
N SER A 228 5.02 13.05 -19.88
CA SER A 228 5.37 12.22 -21.05
C SER A 228 4.37 11.07 -21.24
N LYS A 229 3.45 11.25 -22.19
CA LYS A 229 2.37 10.30 -22.54
C LYS A 229 2.87 8.91 -22.95
N THR A 230 2.03 7.91 -22.68
CA THR A 230 1.58 6.96 -23.71
C THR A 230 0.10 6.71 -23.45
N GLU A 231 -0.76 6.99 -24.43
CA GLU A 231 -2.20 6.73 -24.34
C GLU A 231 -2.48 5.23 -24.49
N PRO A 232 -3.61 4.71 -23.96
CA PRO A 232 -4.00 3.32 -24.14
C PRO A 232 -4.09 2.99 -25.63
N GLN A 233 -3.53 1.85 -26.06
CA GLN A 233 -3.57 1.41 -27.46
C GLN A 233 -5.01 1.15 -27.98
N GLN A 234 -5.97 0.94 -27.09
CA GLN A 234 -7.37 0.71 -27.43
C GLN A 234 -8.26 1.55 -26.50
N THR A 235 -9.28 2.21 -27.05
CA THR A 235 -10.24 3.01 -26.29
C THR A 235 -11.34 2.13 -25.67
N LYS A 236 -12.04 2.63 -24.64
CA LYS A 236 -13.19 1.93 -24.02
C LYS A 236 -14.30 1.64 -25.04
N PHE A 237 -14.49 2.55 -26.00
CA PHE A 237 -15.46 2.40 -27.07
C PHE A 237 -15.10 1.22 -27.99
N GLN A 238 -13.83 1.16 -28.40
CA GLN A 238 -13.31 0.03 -29.17
C GLN A 238 -13.41 -1.28 -28.39
N SER A 239 -13.08 -1.31 -27.10
CA SER A 239 -13.22 -2.53 -26.30
C SER A 239 -14.67 -3.01 -26.21
N LEU A 240 -15.62 -2.09 -26.01
CA LEU A 240 -17.05 -2.42 -26.02
C LEU A 240 -17.49 -2.98 -27.38
N TYR A 241 -17.08 -2.33 -28.47
CA TYR A 241 -17.43 -2.74 -29.83
C TYR A 241 -16.81 -4.11 -30.19
N SER A 242 -15.51 -4.29 -29.97
CA SER A 242 -14.80 -5.57 -30.19
C SER A 242 -15.35 -6.70 -29.31
N PHE A 243 -15.83 -6.40 -28.10
CA PHE A 243 -16.50 -7.39 -27.26
C PHE A 243 -17.81 -7.85 -27.90
N LEU A 244 -18.66 -6.91 -28.32
CA LEU A 244 -19.97 -7.20 -28.92
C LEU A 244 -19.87 -7.92 -30.27
N GLN A 245 -18.83 -7.66 -31.07
CA GLN A 245 -18.61 -8.36 -32.36
C GLN A 245 -18.42 -9.88 -32.22
N ARG A 246 -18.07 -10.37 -31.03
CA ARG A 246 -17.85 -11.81 -30.78
C ARG A 246 -19.16 -12.58 -30.56
N PHE A 247 -20.28 -11.89 -30.44
CA PHE A 247 -21.57 -12.48 -30.10
C PHE A 247 -22.61 -12.16 -31.17
N ASP A 248 -23.58 -13.07 -31.33
CA ASP A 248 -24.78 -12.80 -32.13
C ASP A 248 -25.72 -11.86 -31.37
N THR A 249 -25.44 -10.56 -31.48
CA THR A 249 -26.18 -9.49 -30.79
C THR A 249 -27.66 -9.38 -31.17
N GLN A 250 -28.14 -10.15 -32.16
CA GLN A 250 -29.56 -10.20 -32.56
C GLN A 250 -30.30 -11.43 -32.02
N SER A 251 -29.62 -12.28 -31.24
CA SER A 251 -30.24 -13.46 -30.64
C SER A 251 -31.44 -13.12 -29.75
N GLN A 252 -32.55 -13.83 -29.95
CA GLN A 252 -33.77 -13.69 -29.15
C GLN A 252 -33.62 -14.15 -27.70
N ASN A 253 -32.51 -14.82 -27.37
CA ASN A 253 -32.24 -15.33 -26.03
C ASN A 253 -31.71 -14.25 -25.06
N PHE A 254 -31.36 -13.06 -25.56
CA PHE A 254 -30.88 -11.96 -24.72
C PHE A 254 -32.02 -11.12 -24.16
N ILE A 255 -31.92 -10.79 -22.87
CA ILE A 255 -32.83 -9.85 -22.23
C ILE A 255 -32.44 -8.44 -22.69
N ARG A 256 -33.34 -7.75 -23.39
CA ARG A 256 -33.11 -6.36 -23.84
C ARG A 256 -33.24 -5.40 -22.66
N LEU A 257 -32.13 -5.13 -21.98
CA LEU A 257 -32.10 -4.18 -20.88
C LEU A 257 -32.48 -2.76 -21.35
N ASP A 258 -33.36 -2.13 -20.59
CA ASP A 258 -33.69 -0.72 -20.67
C ASP A 258 -33.83 -0.15 -19.25
N GLN A 259 -34.12 1.15 -19.12
CA GLN A 259 -34.32 1.79 -17.83
C GLN A 259 -35.44 1.12 -17.02
N SER A 260 -36.56 0.76 -17.64
CA SER A 260 -37.71 0.15 -16.97
C SER A 260 -37.37 -1.23 -16.41
N GLN A 261 -36.67 -2.06 -17.18
CA GLN A 261 -36.23 -3.39 -16.75
C GLN A 261 -35.20 -3.29 -15.63
N LEU A 262 -34.20 -2.41 -15.76
CA LEU A 262 -33.20 -2.21 -14.72
C LEU A 262 -33.83 -1.67 -13.42
N MET A 263 -34.85 -0.81 -13.52
CA MET A 263 -35.61 -0.34 -12.35
C MET A 263 -36.38 -1.48 -11.69
N LYS A 264 -37.05 -2.34 -12.47
CA LYS A 264 -37.75 -3.53 -11.96
C LYS A 264 -36.80 -4.51 -11.26
N MET A 265 -35.56 -4.61 -11.74
CA MET A 265 -34.52 -5.45 -11.14
C MET A 265 -33.79 -4.76 -9.97
N LEU A 266 -34.06 -3.48 -9.69
CA LEU A 266 -33.37 -2.63 -8.71
C LEU A 266 -31.90 -2.30 -9.03
N TYR A 267 -31.47 -2.48 -10.28
CA TYR A 267 -30.08 -2.22 -10.72
C TYR A 267 -29.89 -0.92 -11.51
N PHE A 268 -30.94 -0.15 -11.77
CA PHE A 268 -30.86 1.04 -12.63
C PHE A 268 -29.84 2.07 -12.12
N ASP A 269 -29.92 2.50 -10.86
CA ASP A 269 -29.02 3.50 -10.29
C ASP A 269 -27.55 3.05 -10.37
N VAL A 270 -27.29 1.79 -10.05
CA VAL A 270 -25.96 1.17 -10.11
C VAL A 270 -25.42 1.19 -11.55
N VAL A 271 -26.20 0.70 -12.50
CA VAL A 271 -25.79 0.57 -13.91
C VAL A 271 -25.66 1.95 -14.57
N ASP A 272 -26.53 2.89 -14.23
CA ASP A 272 -26.48 4.28 -14.70
C ASP A 272 -25.21 4.99 -14.25
N LYS A 273 -24.92 4.97 -12.94
CA LYS A 273 -23.70 5.57 -12.40
C LYS A 273 -22.46 4.91 -12.99
N LEU A 274 -22.49 3.58 -13.18
CA LEU A 274 -21.38 2.83 -13.77
C LEU A 274 -21.10 3.29 -15.20
N TYR A 275 -22.15 3.38 -16.02
CA TYR A 275 -22.09 3.94 -17.36
C TYR A 275 -21.48 5.35 -17.35
N ARG A 276 -21.99 6.24 -16.49
CA ARG A 276 -21.55 7.63 -16.42
C ARG A 276 -20.08 7.77 -16.03
N VAL A 277 -19.59 6.96 -15.11
CA VAL A 277 -18.16 6.98 -14.74
C VAL A 277 -17.32 6.40 -15.87
N ILE A 278 -17.65 5.21 -16.38
CA ILE A 278 -16.88 4.53 -17.44
C ILE A 278 -16.74 5.43 -18.66
N PHE A 279 -17.80 6.06 -19.14
CA PHE A 279 -17.78 6.91 -20.33
C PHE A 279 -17.61 8.41 -20.05
N ARG A 280 -17.25 8.79 -18.82
CA ARG A 280 -17.02 10.19 -18.41
C ARG A 280 -18.22 11.12 -18.67
N LYS A 281 -19.45 10.62 -18.52
CA LYS A 281 -20.71 11.39 -18.49
C LYS A 281 -21.02 11.88 -17.06
N CYS A 282 -20.01 12.44 -16.41
CA CYS A 282 -20.05 12.94 -15.03
C CYS A 282 -19.10 14.14 -14.88
N PRO A 283 -19.16 14.91 -13.77
CA PRO A 283 -18.25 16.04 -13.57
C PRO A 283 -16.78 15.62 -13.65
N ASP A 284 -15.89 16.48 -14.14
CA ASP A 284 -14.48 16.14 -14.46
C ASP A 284 -13.71 15.45 -13.33
N LYS A 285 -13.95 15.90 -12.09
CA LYS A 285 -13.31 15.35 -10.89
C LYS A 285 -13.80 13.95 -10.52
N VAL A 286 -14.97 13.54 -11.01
CA VAL A 286 -15.55 12.23 -10.77
C VAL A 286 -14.92 11.22 -11.73
N ASN A 287 -14.16 10.29 -11.15
CA ASN A 287 -13.51 9.24 -11.93
C ASN A 287 -13.61 7.85 -11.26
N VAL A 288 -14.37 7.77 -10.17
CA VAL A 288 -14.57 6.55 -9.41
C VAL A 288 -16.06 6.28 -9.29
N ILE A 289 -16.46 5.02 -9.47
CA ILE A 289 -17.71 4.52 -8.96
C ILE A 289 -17.43 3.58 -7.79
N TRP A 290 -18.18 3.76 -6.71
CA TRP A 290 -18.04 2.99 -5.49
C TRP A 290 -19.29 2.15 -5.25
N PHE A 291 -19.14 0.83 -5.38
CA PHE A 291 -20.16 -0.14 -5.02
C PHE A 291 -20.01 -0.51 -3.55
N PHE A 292 -21.02 -0.20 -2.74
CA PHE A 292 -21.05 -0.55 -1.33
C PHE A 292 -22.40 -1.16 -0.93
N GLY A 293 -22.44 -1.91 0.16
CA GLY A 293 -23.67 -2.52 0.68
C GLY A 293 -23.50 -4.00 1.02
N GLU A 294 -24.60 -4.69 1.29
CA GLU A 294 -24.60 -6.03 1.90
C GLU A 294 -23.92 -7.10 1.03
N PRO A 295 -23.28 -8.14 1.61
CA PRO A 295 -22.71 -9.25 0.85
C PRO A 295 -23.73 -9.89 -0.10
N ASN A 296 -23.24 -10.57 -1.16
CA ASN A 296 -24.07 -11.34 -2.10
C ASN A 296 -25.14 -10.56 -2.90
N THR A 297 -25.14 -9.24 -2.85
CA THR A 297 -25.98 -8.35 -3.66
C THR A 297 -25.50 -8.19 -5.11
N GLY A 298 -24.48 -8.93 -5.53
CA GLY A 298 -24.01 -8.93 -6.93
C GLY A 298 -22.98 -7.85 -7.30
N LYS A 299 -22.45 -7.08 -6.35
CA LYS A 299 -21.32 -6.12 -6.57
C LYS A 299 -20.15 -6.74 -7.34
N THR A 300 -19.65 -7.88 -6.86
CA THR A 300 -18.53 -8.60 -7.46
C THR A 300 -18.90 -9.20 -8.82
N THR A 301 -20.16 -9.61 -9.01
CA THR A 301 -20.65 -10.12 -10.30
C THR A 301 -20.66 -9.04 -11.37
N LEU A 302 -21.15 -7.84 -11.03
CA LEU A 302 -21.12 -6.71 -11.96
C LEU A 302 -19.68 -6.32 -12.31
N ALA A 303 -18.76 -6.35 -11.35
CA ALA A 303 -17.34 -6.15 -11.62
C ALA A 303 -16.73 -7.24 -12.52
N LYS A 304 -17.16 -8.51 -12.38
CA LYS A 304 -16.75 -9.59 -13.30
C LYS A 304 -17.24 -9.34 -14.72
N HIS A 305 -18.47 -8.85 -14.91
CA HIS A 305 -18.97 -8.45 -16.23
C HIS A 305 -18.10 -7.36 -16.85
N ILE A 306 -17.76 -6.32 -16.07
CA ILE A 306 -16.87 -5.24 -16.52
C ILE A 306 -15.47 -5.75 -16.92
N ARG A 307 -14.89 -6.71 -16.17
CA ARG A 307 -13.61 -7.34 -16.52
C ARG A 307 -13.66 -8.11 -17.84
N LYS A 308 -14.82 -8.60 -18.27
CA LYS A 308 -15.00 -9.27 -19.56
C LYS A 308 -15.14 -8.29 -20.73
N ILE A 309 -15.77 -7.13 -20.49
CA ILE A 309 -16.06 -6.12 -21.52
C ILE A 309 -14.85 -5.23 -21.82
N PHE A 310 -14.09 -4.83 -20.79
CA PHE A 310 -13.04 -3.82 -20.91
C PHE A 310 -11.66 -4.35 -20.49
N ILE A 311 -10.60 -3.65 -20.93
CA ILE A 311 -9.24 -3.92 -20.47
C ILE A 311 -9.11 -3.38 -19.03
N THR A 312 -9.00 -4.28 -18.07
CA THR A 312 -9.01 -3.93 -16.64
C THR A 312 -7.78 -4.43 -15.92
N GLU A 313 -7.40 -3.75 -14.83
CA GLU A 313 -6.38 -4.24 -13.90
C GLU A 313 -6.89 -4.18 -12.45
N ASP A 314 -6.63 -5.23 -11.68
CA ASP A 314 -6.99 -5.29 -10.26
C ASP A 314 -5.97 -4.49 -9.43
N PHE A 315 -6.45 -3.53 -8.65
CA PHE A 315 -5.64 -2.80 -7.68
C PHE A 315 -5.64 -3.52 -6.34
N ARG A 316 -4.51 -4.15 -5.98
CA ARG A 316 -4.34 -4.86 -4.71
C ARG A 316 -3.27 -4.20 -3.84
N ILE A 317 -3.55 -4.09 -2.54
CA ILE A 317 -2.59 -3.59 -1.55
C ILE A 317 -2.10 -4.75 -0.68
N LEU A 318 -0.84 -5.14 -0.89
CA LEU A 318 -0.15 -6.17 -0.11
C LEU A 318 0.88 -5.50 0.82
N ASN A 319 0.92 -5.86 2.10
CA ASN A 319 2.00 -5.47 3.03
C ASN A 319 2.37 -3.96 3.10
N ARG A 320 1.39 -3.05 3.04
CA ARG A 320 1.59 -1.58 3.08
C ARG A 320 2.45 -1.01 1.93
N SER A 321 2.79 -1.82 0.92
CA SER A 321 3.58 -1.46 -0.27
C SER A 321 2.97 -2.08 -1.52
N PHE A 322 2.74 -1.29 -2.57
CA PHE A 322 2.10 -1.75 -3.81
C PHE A 322 2.84 -2.95 -4.42
N CYS A 323 2.11 -4.04 -4.63
CA CYS A 323 2.60 -5.19 -5.36
C CYS A 323 1.62 -5.43 -6.49
N MET A 324 2.13 -5.30 -7.72
CA MET A 324 1.42 -5.75 -8.90
C MET A 324 1.71 -7.22 -9.09
N ASP A 325 0.74 -7.94 -9.66
CA ASP A 325 1.02 -9.25 -10.19
C ASP A 325 1.93 -9.07 -11.41
N SER A 326 3.16 -9.59 -11.35
CA SER A 326 4.16 -9.43 -12.41
C SER A 326 3.80 -10.22 -13.69
N SER A 327 2.67 -10.92 -13.69
CA SER A 327 2.23 -11.84 -14.74
C SER A 327 1.47 -11.18 -15.89
N THR A 328 0.94 -9.97 -15.73
CA THR A 328 0.17 -9.25 -16.78
C THR A 328 0.86 -7.96 -17.20
N SER A 329 1.83 -8.05 -18.12
CA SER A 329 2.73 -6.94 -18.47
C SER A 329 2.68 -6.45 -19.93
N GLN A 330 1.53 -6.44 -20.59
CA GLN A 330 1.49 -5.95 -21.99
C GLN A 330 0.42 -4.92 -22.36
N GLN A 331 -0.67 -4.75 -21.62
CA GLN A 331 -1.72 -3.78 -21.98
C GLN A 331 -1.93 -2.72 -20.90
N GLN A 332 -2.02 -1.44 -21.30
CA GLN A 332 -2.42 -0.37 -20.40
C GLN A 332 -3.90 -0.51 -20.07
N PRO A 333 -4.30 -0.59 -18.78
CA PRO A 333 -5.70 -0.75 -18.42
C PRO A 333 -6.50 0.50 -18.74
N GLN A 334 -7.75 0.31 -19.14
CA GLN A 334 -8.74 1.37 -19.29
C GLN A 334 -9.45 1.64 -17.96
N LEU A 335 -9.72 0.56 -17.21
CA LEU A 335 -10.38 0.60 -15.92
C LEU A 335 -9.50 -0.07 -14.87
N VAL A 336 -9.59 0.44 -13.65
CA VAL A 336 -8.96 -0.18 -12.47
C VAL A 336 -10.04 -0.68 -11.54
N VAL A 337 -10.01 -1.97 -11.21
CA VAL A 337 -10.95 -2.56 -10.25
C VAL A 337 -10.27 -2.66 -8.89
N ILE A 338 -10.88 -2.04 -7.90
CA ILE A 338 -10.42 -2.05 -6.52
C ILE A 338 -11.37 -2.91 -5.70
N ASP A 339 -11.06 -4.20 -5.66
CA ASP A 339 -11.85 -5.20 -4.94
C ASP A 339 -11.42 -5.24 -3.48
N GLU A 340 -12.37 -5.07 -2.56
CA GLU A 340 -12.16 -5.08 -1.10
C GLU A 340 -11.07 -4.13 -0.58
N ILE A 341 -11.31 -2.82 -0.66
CA ILE A 341 -10.37 -1.86 -0.06
C ILE A 341 -10.30 -2.06 1.46
N LYS A 342 -9.09 -2.39 1.95
CA LYS A 342 -8.80 -2.43 3.38
C LYS A 342 -8.91 -1.04 3.99
N ARG A 343 -9.65 -0.90 5.09
CA ARG A 343 -9.87 0.40 5.77
C ARG A 343 -8.57 1.09 6.14
N ASP A 344 -7.56 0.33 6.56
CA ASP A 344 -6.24 0.81 6.98
C ASP A 344 -5.56 1.75 5.97
N ILE A 345 -5.92 1.66 4.69
CA ILE A 345 -5.35 2.48 3.61
C ILE A 345 -5.81 3.94 3.71
N PHE A 346 -7.05 4.16 4.14
CA PHE A 346 -7.63 5.48 4.30
C PHE A 346 -7.21 6.17 5.59
N TYR A 347 -6.55 5.45 6.49
CA TYR A 347 -6.05 5.97 7.76
C TYR A 347 -4.55 6.28 7.72
N ASP A 348 -3.89 5.99 6.61
CA ASP A 348 -2.51 6.38 6.36
C ASP A 348 -2.50 7.80 5.76
N ILE A 349 -2.37 8.81 6.63
CA ILE A 349 -2.43 10.25 6.28
C ILE A 349 -1.49 10.57 5.11
N ASP A 350 -0.33 9.92 5.06
CA ASP A 350 0.69 10.14 4.05
C ASP A 350 0.27 9.67 2.64
N LYS A 351 -0.81 8.88 2.54
CA LYS A 351 -1.35 8.33 1.27
C LYS A 351 -2.68 8.95 0.84
N ILE A 352 -3.29 9.78 1.68
CA ILE A 352 -4.59 10.40 1.37
C ILE A 352 -4.50 11.25 0.11
N ASP A 353 -3.43 12.03 -0.06
CA ASP A 353 -3.24 12.87 -1.23
C ASP A 353 -3.00 12.05 -2.51
N ASP A 354 -2.21 10.98 -2.42
CA ASP A 354 -2.00 10.07 -3.55
C ASP A 354 -3.30 9.37 -3.97
N LEU A 355 -4.15 9.02 -3.00
CA LEU A 355 -5.48 8.46 -3.26
C LEU A 355 -6.42 9.48 -3.90
N LYS A 356 -6.40 10.76 -3.46
CA LYS A 356 -7.20 11.84 -4.08
C LYS A 356 -6.81 12.03 -5.55
N ARG A 357 -5.50 12.12 -5.84
CA ARG A 357 -4.96 12.22 -7.21
C ARG A 357 -5.37 11.01 -8.06
N PHE A 358 -5.27 9.83 -7.48
CA PHE A 358 -5.71 8.61 -8.14
C PHE A 358 -7.21 8.62 -8.44
N PHE A 359 -8.04 9.08 -7.50
CA PHE A 359 -9.49 9.19 -7.65
C PHE A 359 -9.89 10.30 -8.64
N GLU A 360 -9.02 11.27 -8.94
CA GLU A 360 -9.24 12.27 -10.01
C GLU A 360 -8.79 11.77 -11.40
N GLY A 361 -7.95 10.73 -11.45
CA GLY A 361 -7.42 10.21 -12.72
C GLY A 361 -5.99 10.62 -13.04
N GLU A 362 -5.29 11.29 -12.12
CA GLU A 362 -3.88 11.66 -12.29
C GLU A 362 -2.92 10.47 -12.18
N GLY A 363 -3.43 9.30 -11.79
CA GLY A 363 -2.68 8.07 -11.62
C GLY A 363 -2.26 7.84 -10.17
N PHE A 364 -1.53 6.75 -9.94
CA PHE A 364 -1.10 6.32 -8.62
C PHE A 364 0.39 5.95 -8.64
N PRO A 365 1.20 6.40 -7.65
CA PRO A 365 2.63 6.07 -7.58
C PRO A 365 2.86 4.61 -7.16
N VAL A 366 3.52 3.83 -8.02
CA VAL A 366 3.82 2.40 -7.78
C VAL A 366 5.33 2.18 -7.68
N ASN A 367 5.76 1.57 -6.57
CA ASN A 367 7.13 1.09 -6.38
C ASN A 367 7.30 -0.30 -6.98
N LEU A 368 7.88 -0.39 -8.18
CA LEU A 368 8.24 -1.68 -8.78
C LEU A 368 9.56 -2.17 -8.19
N LYS A 369 9.63 -3.45 -7.79
CA LYS A 369 10.87 -4.06 -7.27
C LYS A 369 12.01 -3.83 -8.28
N GLN A 370 13.10 -3.24 -7.81
CA GLN A 370 14.34 -2.99 -8.58
C GLN A 370 14.20 -2.04 -9.79
N LYS A 371 13.10 -1.30 -9.91
CA LYS A 371 12.94 -0.24 -10.92
C LYS A 371 12.70 1.11 -10.25
N ALA A 372 12.99 2.18 -10.97
CA ALA A 372 12.53 3.51 -10.56
C ALA A 372 11.01 3.46 -10.41
N PRO A 373 10.46 4.09 -9.37
CA PRO A 373 9.03 4.11 -9.17
C PRO A 373 8.33 4.85 -10.30
N VAL A 374 7.12 4.40 -10.63
CA VAL A 374 6.36 4.83 -11.82
C VAL A 374 4.94 5.21 -11.42
N VAL A 375 4.41 6.27 -12.02
CA VAL A 375 2.98 6.58 -11.92
C VAL A 375 2.24 5.69 -12.92
N ARG A 376 1.27 4.90 -12.44
CA ARG A 376 0.41 4.07 -13.29
C ARG A 376 -1.03 4.54 -13.22
N PHE A 377 -1.88 3.99 -14.09
CA PHE A 377 -3.34 4.18 -14.06
C PHE A 377 -3.81 5.62 -14.30
N GLN A 378 -3.01 6.40 -15.02
CA GLN A 378 -3.39 7.72 -15.49
C GLN A 378 -4.57 7.61 -16.44
N LYS A 379 -5.53 8.54 -16.33
CA LYS A 379 -6.77 8.59 -17.13
C LYS A 379 -7.71 7.38 -17.00
N CYS A 380 -7.34 6.31 -16.28
CA CYS A 380 -8.21 5.17 -16.05
C CYS A 380 -9.37 5.53 -15.13
N GLN A 381 -10.56 4.98 -15.37
CA GLN A 381 -11.69 5.07 -14.44
C GLN A 381 -11.57 3.97 -13.39
N LYS A 382 -12.13 4.19 -12.21
CA LYS A 382 -12.02 3.25 -11.09
C LYS A 382 -13.38 2.68 -10.73
N LEU A 383 -13.40 1.38 -10.47
CA LEU A 383 -14.51 0.68 -9.85
C LEU A 383 -14.06 0.18 -8.48
N ALA A 384 -14.53 0.79 -7.41
CA ALA A 384 -14.25 0.37 -6.04
C ALA A 384 -15.40 -0.47 -5.50
N ILE A 385 -15.08 -1.53 -4.74
CA ILE A 385 -16.05 -2.45 -4.15
C ILE A 385 -15.74 -2.61 -2.66
N SER A 386 -16.76 -2.47 -1.82
CA SER A 386 -16.65 -2.79 -0.40
C SER A 386 -18.01 -3.21 0.17
N ASN A 387 -18.02 -3.82 1.36
CA ASN A 387 -19.28 -4.06 2.08
C ASN A 387 -19.73 -2.81 2.84
N GLN A 388 -18.78 -1.98 3.27
CA GLN A 388 -19.06 -0.75 4.02
C GLN A 388 -18.28 0.42 3.46
N PHE A 389 -18.82 1.62 3.65
CA PHE A 389 -18.16 2.85 3.25
C PHE A 389 -17.01 3.18 4.23
N PRO A 390 -15.76 3.32 3.76
CA PRO A 390 -14.61 3.42 4.66
C PRO A 390 -14.37 4.81 5.24
N PHE A 391 -15.27 5.79 5.01
CA PHE A 391 -15.06 7.19 5.42
C PHE A 391 -15.64 7.54 6.80
N SER A 392 -16.15 6.55 7.54
CA SER A 392 -16.76 6.79 8.86
C SER A 392 -15.79 7.35 9.90
N GLN A 393 -14.49 7.11 9.75
CA GLN A 393 -13.43 7.59 10.66
C GLN A 393 -12.54 8.68 10.04
N MET A 394 -12.89 9.19 8.85
CA MET A 394 -12.16 10.29 8.20
C MET A 394 -12.56 11.66 8.77
N SER A 395 -11.68 12.65 8.60
CA SER A 395 -12.03 14.06 8.81
C SER A 395 -13.19 14.46 7.89
N SER A 396 -14.03 15.40 8.31
CA SER A 396 -15.16 15.89 7.51
C SER A 396 -14.71 16.52 6.19
N LEU A 397 -13.52 17.13 6.17
CA LEU A 397 -12.93 17.76 5.00
C LEU A 397 -12.44 16.71 3.99
N ASP A 398 -11.76 15.66 4.46
CA ASP A 398 -11.30 14.58 3.58
C ASP A 398 -12.47 13.77 3.04
N LYS A 399 -13.48 13.50 3.88
CA LYS A 399 -14.71 12.82 3.44
C LYS A 399 -15.37 13.57 2.28
N LYS A 400 -15.61 14.87 2.42
CA LYS A 400 -16.14 15.71 1.33
C LYS A 400 -15.24 15.70 0.10
N SER A 401 -13.91 15.76 0.31
CA SER A 401 -12.94 15.68 -0.78
C SER A 401 -13.09 14.39 -1.58
N PHE A 402 -13.25 13.24 -0.93
CA PHE A 402 -13.47 11.97 -1.62
C PHE A 402 -14.86 11.91 -2.28
N GLU A 403 -15.92 12.35 -1.60
CA GLU A 403 -17.28 12.37 -2.14
C GLU A 403 -17.38 13.16 -3.45
N THR A 404 -16.66 14.27 -3.59
CA THR A 404 -16.63 15.04 -4.86
C THR A 404 -15.95 14.33 -6.03
N ARG A 405 -15.24 13.21 -5.79
CA ARG A 405 -14.46 12.47 -6.79
C ARG A 405 -15.08 11.13 -7.17
N MET A 406 -16.21 10.76 -6.57
CA MET A 406 -16.84 9.47 -6.82
C MET A 406 -18.37 9.56 -6.93
N LEU A 407 -18.96 8.64 -7.70
CA LEU A 407 -20.36 8.29 -7.55
C LEU A 407 -20.47 7.06 -6.65
N THR A 408 -21.35 7.11 -5.67
CA THR A 408 -21.63 5.98 -4.79
C THR A 408 -22.91 5.29 -5.26
N ALA A 409 -22.88 3.96 -5.35
CA ALA A 409 -24.05 3.15 -5.64
C ALA A 409 -24.21 2.11 -4.53
N GLU A 410 -25.35 2.15 -3.86
CA GLU A 410 -25.68 1.28 -2.74
C GLU A 410 -26.35 0.01 -3.25
N PHE A 411 -25.94 -1.12 -2.70
CA PHE A 411 -26.49 -2.43 -2.96
C PHE A 411 -27.22 -2.91 -1.72
N THR A 412 -28.54 -2.95 -1.77
CA THR A 412 -29.41 -3.26 -0.63
C THR A 412 -29.76 -4.75 -0.57
N GLU A 413 -30.28 -5.19 0.58
CA GLU A 413 -30.74 -6.58 0.77
C GLU A 413 -31.83 -6.98 -0.23
N GLU A 414 -32.66 -6.04 -0.68
CA GLU A 414 -33.72 -6.28 -1.69
C GLU A 414 -33.15 -6.71 -3.06
N MET A 415 -31.87 -6.44 -3.32
CA MET A 415 -31.17 -6.86 -4.54
C MET A 415 -30.64 -8.30 -4.45
N MET A 416 -30.70 -8.93 -3.26
CA MET A 416 -30.40 -10.35 -3.10
C MET A 416 -31.54 -11.17 -3.71
N ARG A 417 -31.18 -12.21 -4.47
CA ARG A 417 -32.15 -13.08 -5.14
C ARG A 417 -32.06 -14.49 -4.59
N GLU A 418 -33.23 -15.11 -4.39
CA GLU A 418 -33.35 -16.49 -3.89
C GLU A 418 -32.79 -17.53 -4.87
N ASP A 419 -32.81 -17.24 -6.17
CA ASP A 419 -32.34 -18.15 -7.23
C ASP A 419 -30.82 -18.10 -7.47
N GLU A 420 -30.08 -17.30 -6.67
CA GLU A 420 -28.63 -17.01 -6.76
C GLU A 420 -28.13 -16.52 -8.14
N LYS A 421 -29.02 -16.36 -9.13
CA LYS A 421 -28.68 -15.96 -10.49
C LYS A 421 -28.77 -14.45 -10.62
N PHE A 422 -27.65 -13.86 -11.04
CA PHE A 422 -27.62 -12.44 -11.38
C PHE A 422 -28.57 -12.15 -12.56
N PRO A 423 -29.36 -11.06 -12.54
CA PRO A 423 -30.53 -10.91 -13.40
C PRO A 423 -30.22 -10.67 -14.89
N PHE A 424 -28.97 -10.45 -15.26
CA PHE A 424 -28.52 -10.28 -16.65
C PHE A 424 -27.03 -10.62 -16.82
N GLY A 425 -26.60 -10.97 -18.02
CA GLY A 425 -25.21 -11.29 -18.35
C GLY A 425 -24.38 -10.08 -18.76
N GLU A 426 -23.10 -10.33 -19.05
CA GLU A 426 -22.19 -9.30 -19.56
C GLU A 426 -22.56 -8.79 -20.96
N VAL A 427 -23.21 -9.62 -21.79
CA VAL A 427 -23.60 -9.26 -23.15
C VAL A 427 -24.76 -8.27 -23.12
N GLU A 428 -25.78 -8.53 -22.31
CA GLU A 428 -26.91 -7.61 -22.12
C GLU A 428 -26.46 -6.25 -21.57
N LEU A 429 -25.52 -6.26 -20.61
CA LEU A 429 -24.92 -5.03 -20.08
C LEU A 429 -24.16 -4.25 -21.15
N ALA A 430 -23.37 -4.93 -21.98
CA ALA A 430 -22.64 -4.30 -23.08
C ALA A 430 -23.59 -3.71 -24.15
N LEU A 431 -24.65 -4.42 -24.49
CA LEU A 431 -25.69 -3.92 -25.40
C LEU A 431 -26.39 -2.68 -24.84
N TYR A 432 -26.69 -2.68 -23.54
CA TYR A 432 -27.24 -1.51 -22.85
C TYR A 432 -26.32 -0.29 -22.95
N PHE A 433 -25.02 -0.46 -22.65
CA PHE A 433 -24.05 0.63 -22.78
C PHE A 433 -23.94 1.16 -24.21
N ARG A 434 -23.91 0.27 -25.21
CA ARG A 434 -23.89 0.66 -26.63
C ARG A 434 -25.13 1.48 -27.00
N GLN A 435 -26.32 0.99 -26.64
CA GLN A 435 -27.57 1.70 -26.93
C GLN A 435 -27.58 3.09 -26.28
N ARG A 436 -27.07 3.20 -25.06
CA ARG A 436 -27.05 4.46 -24.34
C ARG A 436 -26.05 5.46 -24.94
N LEU A 437 -24.87 5.00 -25.36
CA LEU A 437 -23.93 5.82 -26.12
C LEU A 437 -24.54 6.37 -27.42
N ILE A 438 -25.29 5.54 -28.16
CA ILE A 438 -25.99 5.98 -29.37
C ILE A 438 -27.02 7.07 -29.02
N ASN A 439 -27.81 6.87 -27.97
CA ASN A 439 -28.82 7.83 -27.53
C ASN A 439 -28.19 9.15 -27.06
N ASP A 440 -27.01 9.11 -26.46
CA ASP A 440 -26.25 10.27 -25.99
C ASP A 440 -25.49 10.99 -27.14
N GLY A 441 -25.56 10.48 -28.37
CA GLY A 441 -24.93 11.07 -29.55
C GLY A 441 -23.47 10.67 -29.78
N ASP A 442 -22.95 9.68 -29.05
CA ASP A 442 -21.56 9.22 -29.12
C ASP A 442 -21.36 8.05 -30.11
N ALA A 443 -22.27 7.88 -31.08
CA ALA A 443 -22.22 6.76 -32.01
C ALA A 443 -20.92 6.75 -32.83
N GLU A 444 -20.40 7.92 -33.18
CA GLU A 444 -19.17 8.10 -33.97
C GLU A 444 -17.91 7.66 -33.22
N LEU A 445 -17.88 7.76 -31.89
CA LEU A 445 -16.75 7.30 -31.06
C LEU A 445 -16.60 5.77 -31.04
N MET A 446 -17.58 5.05 -31.58
CA MET A 446 -17.56 3.59 -31.74
C MET A 446 -17.10 3.13 -33.13
N LEU A 447 -16.72 4.06 -34.02
CA LEU A 447 -16.14 3.73 -35.32
C LEU A 447 -14.63 3.51 -35.17
N ASP A 448 -14.12 2.41 -35.70
CA ASP A 448 -12.67 2.19 -35.79
C ASP A 448 -12.11 3.09 -36.90
N GLU A 449 -11.49 4.21 -36.53
CA GLU A 449 -10.50 4.83 -37.42
C GLU A 449 -9.18 4.08 -37.26
N GLU A 450 -8.60 3.63 -38.38
CA GLU A 450 -7.26 3.04 -38.38
C GLU A 450 -6.30 4.01 -37.68
N THR A 451 -5.72 3.58 -36.57
CA THR A 451 -4.68 4.35 -35.89
C THR A 451 -3.47 4.36 -36.81
N VAL A 452 -3.32 5.41 -37.60
CA VAL A 452 -2.09 5.68 -38.36
C VAL A 452 -0.98 5.87 -37.33
N ILE A 453 -0.17 4.83 -37.14
CA ILE A 453 1.07 4.92 -36.39
C ILE A 453 2.02 5.71 -37.28
N ASP A 454 2.07 7.03 -37.10
CA ASP A 454 3.19 7.83 -37.59
C ASP A 454 4.45 7.33 -36.90
N SER A 455 5.16 6.45 -37.60
CA SER A 455 6.42 5.89 -37.19
C SER A 455 7.45 7.01 -37.26
N THR A 456 7.54 7.79 -36.19
CA THR A 456 8.70 8.66 -35.97
C THR A 456 9.90 7.76 -35.70
N GLN A 457 10.56 7.34 -36.78
CA GLN A 457 11.88 6.75 -36.73
C GLN A 457 12.83 7.77 -36.08
N VAL A 458 13.09 7.58 -34.78
CA VAL A 458 14.28 8.17 -34.17
C VAL A 458 15.45 7.37 -34.72
N GLY A 459 16.14 7.96 -35.68
CA GLY A 459 17.28 7.37 -36.36
C GLY A 459 18.29 6.80 -35.38
N ALA A 460 18.60 5.52 -35.56
CA ALA A 460 19.76 4.89 -34.99
C ALA A 460 21.01 5.51 -35.62
N ASN A 461 21.57 6.54 -35.00
CA ASN A 461 22.92 7.01 -35.30
C ASN A 461 23.91 6.42 -34.30
N ASP A 462 24.58 5.38 -34.78
CA ASP A 462 25.99 5.02 -34.57
C ASP A 462 26.69 5.52 -33.30
N ILE A 463 26.96 4.58 -32.39
CA ILE A 463 28.18 4.60 -31.58
C ILE A 463 28.85 3.23 -31.73
N GLN A 464 29.71 3.10 -32.75
CA GLN A 464 30.68 1.99 -32.82
C GLN A 464 31.71 2.12 -31.68
N PRO A 465 32.08 1.03 -31.01
CA PRO A 465 33.15 1.04 -30.01
C PRO A 465 34.52 1.12 -30.71
N LYS A 466 35.29 2.18 -30.43
CA LYS A 466 36.70 2.30 -30.81
C LYS A 466 37.50 1.12 -30.23
N LYS A 467 38.03 0.27 -31.11
CA LYS A 467 39.09 -0.69 -30.77
C LYS A 467 40.32 0.08 -30.29
N LYS A 468 40.80 -0.23 -29.08
CA LYS A 468 42.14 0.18 -28.62
C LYS A 468 43.19 -0.65 -29.36
N LYS A 469 44.20 0.04 -29.90
CA LYS A 469 45.52 -0.55 -30.14
C LYS A 469 46.29 -0.59 -28.83
#